data_AF-A0A8T4D4R9-F1
#
_entry.id   AF-A0A8T4D4R9-F1
#
_cell.length_a   1.000
_cell.length_b   1.000
_cell.length_c   1.000
_cell.angle_alpha   90.00
_cell.angle_beta   90.00
_cell.angle_gamma   90.00
#
_symmetry.space_group_name_H-M   'P 1'
#
loop_
_entity.id
_entity.type
_entity.pdbx_description
1 polymer ?
#
loop_
_entity_poly.entity_id
_entity_poly.type
_entity_poly.pdbx_seq_one_letter_code
_entity_poly.pdbx_strand_id
1 'polypeptide(L)'
;MDTPTLRILDTLSSNLGDSLSIKKLTERIRENYGTAYYANIYQKLQKLKKEDLLSLDLIGRSTNVKLNFQNYLLIDTLAEMEIEKKKNFLTKRNEQLLFLSEIDKRLNDTCAIRSISAIHPTKNIKLNKIELLFLLRKTPEYHNETLQLYKEMLKLQKKYNLKINSLIIDRDDFYDLLTSDEINPLREALSEEITFFCPQTFWSEIKKVAEKTEIKTIRTETKPANISDLDLTYNLNRFGYKQFGTILEKAQKFCIEYMTTAILLQDDARLIEAIPIILAKNSFKSNLMAFLSQKFETDGKLLGLLKILQTIKPDREVNETIVLLETLNAEEIPVDEESILQKMRLYNAL
;
A
#
# COMPACT_ATOMS: atom_id res chain seq x y z
N MET A 1 -17.37 -20.81 -3.54
CA MET A 1 -17.54 -20.09 -4.83
C MET A 1 -17.13 -20.93 -6.05
N ASP A 2 -17.81 -20.86 -7.21
CA ASP A 2 -17.35 -21.54 -8.44
C ASP A 2 -16.13 -20.84 -9.09
N THR A 3 -15.27 -21.62 -9.77
CA THR A 3 -14.00 -21.13 -10.32
C THR A 3 -14.15 -19.95 -11.30
N PRO A 4 -15.09 -19.96 -12.26
CA PRO A 4 -15.33 -18.79 -13.11
C PRO A 4 -15.69 -17.52 -12.33
N THR A 5 -16.55 -17.62 -11.32
CA THR A 5 -16.89 -16.47 -10.44
C THR A 5 -15.65 -15.91 -9.77
N LEU A 6 -14.89 -16.79 -9.11
CA LEU A 6 -13.68 -16.42 -8.36
C LEU A 6 -12.71 -15.67 -9.26
N ARG A 7 -12.40 -16.22 -10.44
CA ARG A 7 -11.45 -15.60 -11.39
C ARG A 7 -11.94 -14.26 -11.93
N ILE A 8 -13.24 -14.12 -12.21
CA ILE A 8 -13.83 -12.86 -12.69
C ILE A 8 -13.75 -11.79 -11.61
N LEU A 9 -14.23 -12.10 -10.40
CA LEU A 9 -14.26 -11.13 -9.30
C LEU A 9 -12.85 -10.73 -8.88
N ASP A 10 -11.93 -11.70 -8.76
CA ASP A 10 -10.54 -11.43 -8.41
C ASP A 10 -9.91 -10.51 -9.46
N THR A 11 -10.05 -10.85 -10.75
CA THR A 11 -9.50 -10.01 -11.83
C THR A 11 -10.13 -8.61 -11.88
N LEU A 12 -11.41 -8.43 -11.57
CA LEU A 12 -12.01 -7.11 -11.52
C LEU A 12 -11.58 -6.32 -10.27
N SER A 13 -11.49 -6.99 -9.12
CA SER A 13 -11.11 -6.41 -7.84
C SER A 13 -9.66 -5.94 -7.82
N SER A 14 -8.74 -6.69 -8.42
CA SER A 14 -7.34 -6.29 -8.63
C SER A 14 -7.16 -5.15 -9.65
N ASN A 15 -8.24 -4.65 -10.24
CA ASN A 15 -8.24 -3.72 -11.35
C ASN A 15 -9.33 -2.64 -11.21
N LEU A 16 -9.60 -2.21 -9.98
CA LEU A 16 -10.52 -1.09 -9.75
C LEU A 16 -10.05 0.13 -10.56
N GLY A 17 -11.03 0.80 -11.18
CA GLY A 17 -10.82 1.99 -12.01
C GLY A 17 -10.42 1.71 -13.45
N ASP A 18 -10.04 0.47 -13.79
CA ASP A 18 -9.81 0.09 -15.18
C ASP A 18 -11.13 -0.25 -15.88
N SER A 19 -11.38 0.37 -17.03
CA SER A 19 -12.47 -0.06 -17.89
C SER A 19 -12.07 -1.30 -18.70
N LEU A 20 -12.50 -2.47 -18.24
CA LEU A 20 -12.18 -3.75 -18.88
C LEU A 20 -13.30 -4.25 -19.76
N SER A 21 -13.02 -4.33 -21.06
CA SER A 21 -13.90 -5.05 -21.97
C SER A 21 -13.91 -6.54 -21.64
N ILE A 22 -14.99 -7.26 -21.98
CA ILE A 22 -15.08 -8.72 -21.75
C ILE A 22 -13.86 -9.45 -22.36
N LYS A 23 -13.39 -9.00 -23.53
CA LYS A 23 -12.18 -9.55 -24.18
C LYS A 23 -10.94 -9.35 -23.30
N LYS A 24 -10.68 -8.11 -22.87
CA LYS A 24 -9.53 -7.79 -22.01
C LYS A 24 -9.60 -8.52 -20.66
N LEU A 25 -10.80 -8.63 -20.07
CA LEU A 25 -11.02 -9.40 -18.86
C LEU A 25 -10.66 -10.88 -19.07
N THR A 26 -11.10 -11.47 -20.17
CA THR A 26 -10.80 -12.88 -20.51
C THR A 26 -9.28 -13.09 -20.73
N GLU A 27 -8.62 -12.14 -21.39
CA GLU A 27 -7.16 -12.16 -21.58
C GLU A 27 -6.42 -12.09 -20.24
N ARG A 28 -6.80 -11.16 -19.35
CA ARG A 28 -6.23 -11.03 -18.00
C ARG A 28 -6.46 -12.28 -17.14
N ILE A 29 -7.64 -12.89 -17.21
CA ILE A 29 -7.91 -14.16 -16.52
C ILE A 29 -6.99 -15.26 -17.05
N ARG A 30 -6.76 -15.34 -18.37
CA ARG A 30 -5.85 -16.32 -18.96
C ARG A 30 -4.41 -16.07 -18.54
N GLU A 31 -3.97 -14.81 -18.45
CA GLU A 31 -2.63 -14.44 -17.97
C GLU A 31 -2.42 -14.87 -16.51
N ASN A 32 -3.38 -14.57 -15.63
CA ASN A 32 -3.27 -14.85 -14.20
C ASN A 32 -3.46 -16.34 -13.85
N TYR A 33 -4.33 -17.05 -14.58
CA TYR A 33 -4.78 -18.40 -14.23
C TYR A 33 -4.44 -19.47 -15.28
N GLY A 34 -3.72 -19.11 -16.35
CA GLY A 34 -3.32 -19.98 -17.46
C GLY A 34 -4.43 -20.34 -18.45
N THR A 35 -5.70 -20.31 -18.04
CA THR A 35 -6.86 -20.70 -18.88
C THR A 35 -8.04 -19.76 -18.72
N ALA A 36 -8.64 -19.38 -19.85
CA ALA A 36 -9.91 -18.67 -19.88
C ALA A 36 -10.63 -18.95 -21.22
N TYR A 37 -11.87 -19.46 -21.16
CA TYR A 37 -12.69 -19.66 -22.34
C TYR A 37 -13.76 -18.58 -22.42
N TYR A 38 -13.73 -17.79 -23.50
CA TYR A 38 -14.55 -16.59 -23.64
C TYR A 38 -16.04 -16.86 -23.45
N ALA A 39 -16.59 -17.93 -24.02
CA ALA A 39 -18.03 -18.22 -23.90
C ALA A 39 -18.44 -18.50 -22.45
N ASN A 40 -17.62 -19.22 -21.69
CA ASN A 40 -17.87 -19.50 -20.27
C ASN A 40 -17.81 -18.21 -19.44
N ILE A 41 -16.81 -17.35 -19.70
CA ILE A 41 -16.70 -16.04 -19.04
C ILE A 41 -17.91 -15.18 -19.38
N TYR A 42 -18.29 -15.09 -20.66
CA TYR A 42 -19.42 -14.31 -21.10
C TYR A 42 -20.74 -14.77 -20.46
N GLN A 43 -21.04 -16.06 -20.48
CA GLN A 43 -22.23 -16.62 -19.83
C GLN A 43 -22.25 -16.30 -18.34
N LYS A 44 -21.10 -16.43 -17.68
CA LYS A 44 -20.99 -16.15 -16.26
C LYS A 44 -21.18 -14.66 -15.94
N LEU A 45 -20.63 -13.76 -16.75
CA LEU A 45 -20.87 -12.32 -16.62
C LEU A 45 -22.34 -11.96 -16.74
N GLN A 46 -23.09 -12.59 -17.66
CA GLN A 46 -24.54 -12.37 -17.76
C GLN A 46 -25.28 -12.82 -16.50
N LYS A 47 -24.85 -13.92 -15.87
CA LYS A 47 -25.42 -14.38 -14.60
C LYS A 47 -25.12 -13.38 -13.47
N LEU A 48 -23.86 -12.97 -13.31
CA LEU A 48 -23.45 -12.00 -12.28
C LEU A 48 -24.11 -10.62 -12.45
N LYS A 49 -24.38 -10.21 -13.71
CA LYS A 49 -25.19 -9.02 -13.99
C LYS A 49 -26.65 -9.18 -13.54
N LYS A 50 -27.26 -10.34 -13.78
CA LYS A 50 -28.65 -10.62 -13.32
C LYS A 50 -28.76 -10.63 -11.80
N GLU A 51 -27.71 -11.02 -11.11
CA GLU A 51 -27.57 -10.96 -9.64
C GLU A 51 -27.21 -9.55 -9.14
N ASP A 52 -27.09 -8.57 -10.05
CA ASP A 52 -26.74 -7.18 -9.79
C ASP A 52 -25.38 -6.99 -9.11
N LEU A 53 -24.46 -7.95 -9.27
CA LEU A 53 -23.10 -7.88 -8.72
C LEU A 53 -22.15 -7.09 -9.64
N LEU A 54 -22.47 -7.04 -10.93
CA LEU A 54 -21.68 -6.37 -11.96
C LEU A 54 -22.56 -5.46 -12.83
N SER A 55 -22.00 -4.34 -13.29
CA SER A 55 -22.56 -3.58 -14.40
C SER A 55 -21.88 -3.93 -15.71
N LEU A 56 -22.65 -3.89 -16.81
CA LEU A 56 -22.15 -4.07 -18.16
C LEU A 56 -22.54 -2.85 -19.00
N ASP A 57 -21.55 -2.03 -19.34
CA ASP A 57 -21.73 -0.77 -20.05
C ASP A 57 -21.22 -0.91 -21.49
N LEU A 58 -22.03 -0.49 -22.47
CA LEU A 58 -21.64 -0.45 -23.88
C LEU A 58 -20.84 0.83 -24.16
N ILE A 59 -19.58 0.68 -24.52
CA ILE A 59 -18.71 1.78 -24.98
C ILE A 59 -18.28 1.47 -26.42
N GLY A 60 -18.91 2.14 -27.37
CA GLY A 60 -18.76 1.87 -28.80
C GLY A 60 -19.17 0.43 -29.12
N ARG A 61 -18.23 -0.38 -29.62
CA ARG A 61 -18.45 -1.81 -29.96
C ARG A 61 -18.07 -2.78 -28.84
N SER A 62 -17.58 -2.27 -27.70
CA SER A 62 -17.13 -3.10 -26.59
C SER A 62 -18.10 -3.01 -25.41
N THR A 63 -18.32 -4.15 -24.74
CA THR A 63 -19.00 -4.18 -23.44
C THR A 63 -17.94 -4.19 -22.36
N ASN A 64 -17.96 -3.17 -21.50
CA ASN A 64 -17.07 -3.07 -20.36
C ASN A 64 -17.76 -3.56 -19.10
N VAL A 65 -16.98 -4.19 -18.23
CA VAL A 65 -17.44 -4.85 -17.01
C VAL A 65 -16.94 -4.04 -15.82
N LYS A 66 -17.81 -3.76 -14.86
CA LYS A 66 -17.44 -3.14 -13.58
C LYS A 66 -18.14 -3.83 -12.41
N LEU A 67 -17.52 -3.76 -11.23
CA LEU A 67 -18.15 -4.18 -9.98
C LEU A 67 -19.25 -3.19 -9.61
N ASN A 68 -20.42 -3.69 -9.20
CA ASN A 68 -21.53 -2.84 -8.77
C ASN A 68 -21.49 -2.60 -7.24
N PHE A 69 -20.74 -1.59 -6.80
CA PHE A 69 -20.65 -1.23 -5.38
C PHE A 69 -21.96 -0.71 -4.76
N GLN A 70 -22.98 -0.38 -5.58
CA GLN A 70 -24.30 -0.01 -5.06
C GLN A 70 -25.01 -1.21 -4.42
N ASN A 71 -24.79 -2.42 -4.93
CA ASN A 71 -25.36 -3.63 -4.36
C ASN A 71 -24.55 -4.08 -3.12
N TYR A 72 -25.22 -4.22 -1.97
CA TYR A 72 -24.57 -4.68 -0.74
C TYR A 72 -24.09 -6.14 -0.84
N LEU A 73 -24.79 -7.00 -1.58
CA LEU A 73 -24.43 -8.41 -1.76
C LEU A 73 -23.05 -8.60 -2.41
N LEU A 74 -22.59 -7.60 -3.17
CA LEU A 74 -21.23 -7.61 -3.72
C LEU A 74 -20.18 -7.72 -2.62
N ILE A 75 -20.38 -7.07 -1.47
CA ILE A 75 -19.42 -7.07 -0.36
C ILE A 75 -19.29 -8.46 0.23
N ASP A 76 -20.41 -9.15 0.44
CA ASP A 76 -20.41 -10.54 0.93
C ASP A 76 -19.78 -11.49 -0.09
N THR A 77 -20.03 -11.26 -1.38
CA THR A 77 -19.44 -12.07 -2.46
C THR A 77 -17.93 -11.86 -2.56
N LEU A 78 -17.44 -10.61 -2.46
CA LEU A 78 -16.01 -10.30 -2.42
C LEU A 78 -15.36 -10.84 -1.14
N ALA A 79 -16.07 -10.89 -0.02
CA ALA A 79 -15.59 -11.54 1.19
C ALA A 79 -15.47 -13.06 1.03
N GLU A 80 -16.45 -13.73 0.40
CA GLU A 80 -16.35 -15.16 0.07
C GLU A 80 -15.15 -15.43 -0.87
N MET A 81 -14.93 -14.55 -1.86
CA MET A 81 -13.77 -14.60 -2.75
C MET A 81 -12.45 -14.58 -1.97
N GLU A 82 -12.30 -13.67 -1.00
CA GLU A 82 -11.12 -13.58 -0.14
C GLU A 82 -10.92 -14.82 0.73
N ILE A 83 -12.00 -15.44 1.23
CA ILE A 83 -11.94 -16.70 1.97
C ILE A 83 -11.40 -17.83 1.08
N GLU A 84 -11.86 -17.92 -0.17
CA GLU A 84 -11.36 -18.91 -1.14
C GLU A 84 -9.90 -18.64 -1.52
N LYS A 85 -9.50 -17.38 -1.71
CA LYS A 85 -8.09 -16.98 -1.92
C LYS A 85 -7.22 -17.40 -0.75
N LYS A 86 -7.63 -17.10 0.49
CA LYS A 86 -6.96 -17.52 1.72
C LYS A 86 -6.81 -19.03 1.78
N LYS A 87 -7.87 -19.80 1.54
CA LYS A 87 -7.85 -21.27 1.53
C LYS A 87 -6.86 -21.81 0.48
N ASN A 88 -6.93 -21.31 -0.75
CA ASN A 88 -6.03 -21.71 -1.83
C ASN A 88 -4.56 -21.40 -1.49
N PHE A 89 -4.30 -20.24 -0.88
CA PHE A 89 -2.98 -19.85 -0.42
C PHE A 89 -2.46 -20.79 0.68
N LEU A 90 -3.29 -21.18 1.64
CA LEU A 90 -2.86 -21.94 2.82
C LEU A 90 -2.81 -23.46 2.61
N THR A 91 -3.52 -24.02 1.62
CA THR A 91 -3.67 -25.47 1.42
C THR A 91 -2.34 -26.23 1.23
N LYS A 92 -1.24 -25.54 0.88
CA LYS A 92 0.11 -26.14 0.74
C LYS A 92 1.14 -25.52 1.71
N ARG A 93 0.68 -24.85 2.76
CA ARG A 93 1.45 -23.87 3.54
C ARG A 93 1.11 -23.96 5.04
N ASN A 94 1.43 -25.11 5.63
CA ASN A 94 1.07 -25.43 7.02
C ASN A 94 1.79 -24.54 8.06
N GLU A 95 3.02 -24.12 7.79
CA GLU A 95 3.76 -23.22 8.69
C GLU A 95 3.12 -21.82 8.75
N GLN A 96 2.57 -21.35 7.63
CA GLN A 96 1.86 -20.08 7.53
C GLN A 96 0.52 -20.12 8.29
N LEU A 97 -0.10 -21.29 8.44
CA LEU A 97 -1.30 -21.45 9.29
C LEU A 97 -0.97 -21.15 10.75
N LEU A 98 0.15 -21.64 11.27
CA LEU A 98 0.57 -21.40 12.65
C LEU A 98 0.82 -19.91 12.89
N PHE A 99 1.52 -19.25 11.95
CA PHE A 99 1.75 -17.81 12.00
C PHE A 99 0.43 -17.01 12.06
N LEU A 100 -0.51 -17.29 11.14
CA LEU A 100 -1.80 -16.58 11.11
C LEU A 100 -2.65 -16.88 12.36
N SER A 101 -2.61 -18.10 12.89
CA SER A 101 -3.32 -18.44 14.13
C SER A 101 -2.78 -17.70 15.35
N GLU A 102 -1.47 -17.43 15.38
CA GLU A 102 -0.85 -16.66 16.45
C GLU A 102 -1.14 -15.17 16.33
N ILE A 103 -1.20 -14.62 15.09
CA ILE A 103 -1.73 -13.27 14.85
C ILE A 103 -3.14 -13.18 15.42
N ASP A 104 -4.01 -14.12 15.07
CA ASP A 104 -5.39 -14.15 15.57
C ASP A 104 -5.42 -14.14 17.09
N LYS A 105 -4.71 -15.07 17.73
CA LYS A 105 -4.63 -15.17 19.19
C LYS A 105 -4.11 -13.90 19.87
N ARG A 106 -3.08 -13.26 19.32
CA ARG A 106 -2.47 -12.06 19.92
C ARG A 106 -3.31 -10.81 19.71
N LEU A 107 -4.03 -10.74 18.60
CA LEU A 107 -4.74 -9.53 18.19
C LEU A 107 -6.25 -9.60 18.47
N ASN A 108 -6.78 -10.75 18.88
CA ASN A 108 -8.20 -10.95 19.19
C ASN A 108 -8.73 -9.95 20.24
N ASP A 109 -7.91 -9.60 21.23
CA ASP A 109 -8.28 -8.65 22.29
C ASP A 109 -8.04 -7.18 21.89
N THR A 110 -7.47 -6.95 20.70
CA THR A 110 -7.12 -5.61 20.22
C THR A 110 -8.28 -5.05 19.38
N CYS A 111 -9.26 -4.43 20.03
CA CYS A 111 -10.50 -3.92 19.41
C CYS A 111 -10.28 -2.87 18.29
N ALA A 112 -9.06 -2.37 18.14
CA ALA A 112 -8.65 -1.42 17.13
C ALA A 112 -8.62 -2.00 15.71
N ILE A 113 -8.35 -3.29 15.51
CA ILE A 113 -8.13 -3.82 14.16
C ILE A 113 -9.47 -4.07 13.44
N ARG A 114 -9.60 -3.50 12.24
CA ARG A 114 -10.78 -3.65 11.37
C ARG A 114 -10.61 -4.72 10.31
N SER A 115 -9.41 -4.82 9.74
CA SER A 115 -9.06 -5.86 8.77
C SER A 115 -7.55 -6.00 8.69
N ILE A 116 -7.11 -7.17 8.25
CA ILE A 116 -5.71 -7.45 7.97
C ILE A 116 -5.61 -8.15 6.62
N SER A 117 -4.79 -7.60 5.73
CA SER A 117 -4.54 -8.15 4.41
C SER A 117 -3.06 -8.41 4.21
N ALA A 118 -2.72 -9.49 3.51
CA ALA A 118 -1.35 -9.71 3.06
C ALA A 118 -1.16 -9.14 1.66
N ILE A 119 -0.06 -8.42 1.47
CA ILE A 119 0.32 -7.78 0.21
C ILE A 119 1.27 -8.73 -0.54
N HIS A 120 1.01 -8.97 -1.83
CA HIS A 120 1.76 -9.90 -2.70
C HIS A 120 2.16 -11.22 -2.00
N PRO A 121 1.24 -11.93 -1.31
CA PRO A 121 1.60 -13.03 -0.41
C PRO A 121 2.32 -14.19 -1.13
N THR A 122 1.98 -14.45 -2.39
CA THR A 122 2.60 -15.51 -3.21
C THR A 122 4.06 -15.21 -3.53
N LYS A 123 4.40 -13.95 -3.77
CA LYS A 123 5.77 -13.48 -4.01
C LYS A 123 6.54 -13.42 -2.69
N ASN A 124 5.99 -12.73 -1.69
CA ASN A 124 6.71 -12.42 -0.45
C ASN A 124 7.08 -13.65 0.36
N ILE A 125 6.21 -14.68 0.38
CA ILE A 125 6.51 -15.90 1.14
C ILE A 125 7.73 -16.67 0.58
N LYS A 126 8.01 -16.58 -0.73
CA LYS A 126 9.20 -17.18 -1.34
C LYS A 126 10.50 -16.49 -0.89
N LEU A 127 10.39 -15.26 -0.37
CA LEU A 127 11.49 -14.46 0.14
C LEU A 127 11.61 -14.53 1.67
N ASN A 128 10.95 -15.51 2.31
CA ASN A 128 10.85 -15.62 3.77
C ASN A 128 10.39 -14.30 4.43
N LYS A 129 9.38 -13.68 3.81
CA LYS A 129 8.85 -12.37 4.17
C LYS A 129 7.33 -12.36 4.09
N ILE A 130 6.69 -11.53 4.88
CA ILE A 130 5.30 -11.15 4.71
C ILE A 130 5.15 -9.63 4.82
N GLU A 131 4.34 -9.06 3.93
CA GLU A 131 3.93 -7.67 4.00
C GLU A 131 2.45 -7.66 4.39
N LEU A 132 2.12 -6.94 5.46
CA LEU A 132 0.77 -6.87 6.02
C LEU A 132 0.24 -5.45 5.95
N LEU A 133 -0.98 -5.32 5.46
CA LEU A 133 -1.80 -4.12 5.58
C LEU A 133 -2.74 -4.30 6.77
N PHE A 134 -2.57 -3.48 7.80
CA PHE A 134 -3.49 -3.37 8.93
C PHE A 134 -4.36 -2.14 8.75
N LEU A 135 -5.66 -2.34 8.75
CA LEU A 135 -6.62 -1.24 8.82
C LEU A 135 -7.12 -1.12 10.26
N LEU A 136 -6.83 0.01 10.90
CA LEU A 136 -7.25 0.28 12.27
C LEU A 136 -8.51 1.15 12.31
N ARG A 137 -9.23 1.07 13.44
CA ARG A 137 -10.28 2.03 13.81
C ARG A 137 -9.60 3.33 14.19
N LYS A 138 -10.20 4.45 13.80
CA LYS A 138 -9.75 5.74 14.29
C LYS A 138 -10.13 5.87 15.77
N THR A 139 -9.13 5.91 16.63
CA THR A 139 -9.27 6.15 18.07
C THR A 139 -8.33 7.28 18.48
N PRO A 140 -8.58 7.97 19.61
CA PRO A 140 -7.62 8.90 20.18
C PRO A 140 -6.26 8.25 20.51
N GLU A 141 -6.22 6.92 20.65
CA GLU A 141 -5.03 6.14 20.98
C GLU A 141 -4.33 5.52 19.76
N TYR A 142 -4.73 5.91 18.54
CA TYR A 142 -4.23 5.33 17.28
C TYR A 142 -2.69 5.20 17.22
N HIS A 143 -1.96 6.22 17.67
CA HIS A 143 -0.49 6.16 17.72
C HIS A 143 0.01 5.07 18.67
N ASN A 144 -0.54 4.98 19.88
CA ASN A 144 -0.16 3.96 20.87
C ASN A 144 -0.53 2.55 20.40
N GLU A 145 -1.70 2.38 19.81
CA GLU A 145 -2.17 1.12 19.21
C GLU A 145 -1.22 0.66 18.08
N THR A 146 -0.78 1.61 17.25
CA THR A 146 0.20 1.36 16.18
C THR A 146 1.54 0.88 16.76
N LEU A 147 2.06 1.54 17.80
CA LEU A 147 3.30 1.13 18.47
C LEU A 147 3.18 -0.26 19.11
N GLN A 148 2.06 -0.55 19.75
CA GLN A 148 1.80 -1.88 20.32
C GLN A 148 1.77 -2.95 19.23
N LEU A 149 1.10 -2.67 18.11
CA LEU A 149 1.02 -3.59 16.99
C LEU A 149 2.42 -3.87 16.39
N TYR A 150 3.25 -2.85 16.19
CA TYR A 150 4.64 -3.05 15.76
C TYR A 150 5.44 -3.92 16.73
N LYS A 151 5.30 -3.72 18.04
CA LYS A 151 5.96 -4.56 19.06
C LYS A 151 5.52 -6.02 18.97
N GLU A 152 4.23 -6.29 18.75
CA GLU A 152 3.73 -7.65 18.56
C GLU A 152 4.24 -8.28 17.25
N MET A 153 4.30 -7.50 16.16
CA MET A 153 4.85 -7.98 14.89
C MET A 153 6.34 -8.31 15.01
N LEU A 154 7.13 -7.52 15.74
CA LEU A 154 8.53 -7.85 16.02
C LEU A 154 8.70 -9.14 16.83
N LYS A 155 7.83 -9.38 17.82
CA LYS A 155 7.83 -10.65 18.58
C LYS A 155 7.53 -11.83 17.67
N LEU A 156 6.57 -11.69 16.75
CA LEU A 156 6.25 -12.72 15.76
C LEU A 156 7.39 -12.94 14.77
N GLN A 157 7.99 -11.87 14.25
CA GLN A 157 9.14 -11.94 13.36
C GLN A 157 10.29 -12.74 13.98
N LYS A 158 10.60 -12.48 15.26
CA LYS A 158 11.62 -13.25 16.02
C LYS A 158 11.22 -14.71 16.23
N LYS A 159 9.96 -14.98 16.59
CA LYS A 159 9.45 -16.35 16.86
C LYS A 159 9.47 -17.23 15.61
N TYR A 160 9.08 -16.69 14.46
CA TYR A 160 8.92 -17.45 13.21
C TYR A 160 10.10 -17.28 12.24
N ASN A 161 11.13 -16.51 12.62
CA ASN A 161 12.27 -16.17 11.75
C ASN A 161 11.81 -15.71 10.35
N LEU A 162 10.83 -14.82 10.31
CA LEU A 162 10.16 -14.35 9.10
C LEU A 162 10.20 -12.82 9.10
N LYS A 163 10.65 -12.17 8.02
CA LYS A 163 10.60 -10.70 7.92
C LYS A 163 9.15 -10.24 7.82
N ILE A 164 8.69 -9.36 8.72
CA ILE A 164 7.32 -8.83 8.75
C ILE A 164 7.38 -7.32 8.57
N ASN A 165 6.85 -6.85 7.45
CA ASN A 165 6.67 -5.42 7.21
C ASN A 165 5.20 -5.06 7.32
N SER A 166 4.89 -4.08 8.16
CA SER A 166 3.50 -3.72 8.46
C SER A 166 3.19 -2.30 8.00
N LEU A 167 2.29 -2.18 7.03
CA LEU A 167 1.63 -0.93 6.68
C LEU A 167 0.38 -0.81 7.56
N ILE A 168 0.46 0.05 8.58
CA ILE A 168 -0.63 0.27 9.53
C ILE A 168 -1.28 1.60 9.19
N ILE A 169 -2.55 1.59 8.82
CA ILE A 169 -3.29 2.81 8.46
C ILE A 169 -4.66 2.84 9.11
N ASP A 170 -5.15 4.03 9.43
CA ASP A 170 -6.53 4.23 9.84
C ASP A 170 -7.44 4.45 8.63
N ARG A 171 -8.70 4.77 8.91
CA ARG A 171 -9.71 5.02 7.87
C ARG A 171 -9.41 6.25 7.02
N ASP A 172 -8.86 7.31 7.61
CA ASP A 172 -8.65 8.57 6.91
C ASP A 172 -7.42 8.45 6.00
N ASP A 173 -6.33 7.86 6.50
CA ASP A 173 -5.16 7.50 5.69
C ASP A 173 -5.54 6.54 4.55
N PHE A 174 -6.40 5.55 4.82
CA PHE A 174 -6.91 4.66 3.78
C PHE A 174 -7.67 5.42 2.69
N TYR A 175 -8.55 6.35 3.07
CA TYR A 175 -9.28 7.19 2.13
C TYR A 175 -8.35 8.08 1.30
N ASP A 176 -7.44 8.79 1.96
CA ASP A 176 -6.49 9.71 1.32
C ASP A 176 -5.62 8.97 0.30
N LEU A 177 -5.06 7.82 0.68
CA LEU A 177 -4.19 7.04 -0.19
C LEU A 177 -4.94 6.41 -1.38
N LEU A 178 -6.17 5.95 -1.18
CA LEU A 178 -6.98 5.40 -2.28
C LEU A 178 -7.42 6.44 -3.30
N THR A 179 -7.65 7.67 -2.86
CA THR A 179 -8.16 8.76 -3.71
C THR A 179 -7.05 9.65 -4.29
N SER A 180 -5.82 9.51 -3.78
CA SER A 180 -4.63 10.19 -4.28
C SER A 180 -4.36 9.86 -5.76
N ASP A 181 -3.98 10.88 -6.53
CA ASP A 181 -3.50 10.72 -7.91
C ASP A 181 -2.03 10.30 -7.98
N GLU A 182 -1.35 10.19 -6.84
CA GLU A 182 0.03 9.74 -6.70
C GLU A 182 0.14 8.22 -6.65
N ILE A 183 1.28 7.71 -7.13
CA ILE A 183 1.73 6.35 -6.90
C ILE A 183 2.06 6.20 -5.42
N ASN A 184 1.38 5.25 -4.76
CA ASN A 184 1.58 4.95 -3.35
C ASN A 184 1.39 3.44 -3.06
N PRO A 185 1.97 2.94 -1.95
CA PRO A 185 1.94 1.52 -1.59
C PRO A 185 0.55 0.91 -1.41
N LEU A 186 -0.46 1.66 -0.95
CA LEU A 186 -1.81 1.12 -0.76
C LEU A 186 -2.46 0.78 -2.11
N ARG A 187 -2.36 1.69 -3.08
CA ARG A 187 -2.91 1.49 -4.43
C ARG A 187 -2.22 0.36 -5.18
N GLU A 188 -0.94 0.12 -4.89
CA GLU A 188 -0.20 -1.05 -5.38
C GLU A 188 -0.68 -2.34 -4.70
N ALA A 189 -0.85 -2.30 -3.37
CA ALA A 189 -1.28 -3.45 -2.59
C ALA A 189 -2.63 -4.02 -3.05
N LEU A 190 -3.59 -3.15 -3.42
CA LEU A 190 -4.91 -3.54 -3.93
C LEU A 190 -4.89 -4.33 -5.26
N SER A 191 -3.74 -4.42 -5.93
CA SER A 191 -3.64 -5.21 -7.16
C SER A 191 -3.45 -6.70 -6.88
N GLU A 192 -2.85 -7.05 -5.75
CA GLU A 192 -2.53 -8.44 -5.40
C GLU A 192 -2.48 -8.61 -3.87
N GLU A 193 -3.62 -8.41 -3.22
CA GLU A 193 -3.83 -8.67 -1.81
C GLU A 193 -4.59 -9.97 -1.57
N ILE A 194 -4.44 -10.52 -0.35
CA ILE A 194 -5.39 -11.48 0.22
C ILE A 194 -5.80 -10.98 1.60
N THR A 195 -7.08 -10.74 1.82
CA THR A 195 -7.60 -10.27 3.11
C THR A 195 -7.86 -11.44 4.04
N PHE A 196 -7.02 -11.60 5.06
CA PHE A 196 -7.07 -12.73 5.98
C PHE A 196 -8.06 -12.57 7.11
N PHE A 197 -8.32 -11.34 7.54
CA PHE A 197 -9.15 -11.00 8.69
C PHE A 197 -10.19 -9.95 8.31
N CYS A 198 -11.46 -10.23 8.64
CA CYS A 198 -12.61 -9.36 8.40
C CYS A 198 -12.71 -8.78 6.97
N PRO A 199 -12.70 -9.63 5.92
CA PRO A 199 -12.75 -9.15 4.52
C PRO A 199 -13.99 -8.33 4.20
N GLN A 200 -15.13 -8.55 4.86
CA GLN A 200 -16.32 -7.71 4.72
C GLN A 200 -16.03 -6.25 5.10
N THR A 201 -15.25 -6.03 6.15
CA THR A 201 -14.93 -4.69 6.63
C THR A 201 -14.00 -3.96 5.65
N PHE A 202 -13.00 -4.67 5.12
CA PHE A 202 -12.11 -4.16 4.08
C PHE A 202 -12.88 -3.70 2.83
N TRP A 203 -13.69 -4.59 2.26
CA TRP A 203 -14.50 -4.27 1.08
C TRP A 203 -15.56 -3.20 1.35
N SER A 204 -16.10 -3.12 2.57
CA SER A 204 -17.01 -2.05 2.97
C SER A 204 -16.33 -0.67 2.96
N GLU A 205 -15.07 -0.55 3.35
CA GLU A 205 -14.35 0.72 3.23
C GLU A 205 -14.07 1.07 1.77
N ILE A 206 -13.66 0.11 0.94
CA ILE A 206 -13.51 0.33 -0.51
C ILE A 206 -14.82 0.80 -1.14
N LYS A 207 -15.95 0.17 -0.79
CA LYS A 207 -17.29 0.59 -1.25
C LYS A 207 -17.57 2.06 -0.94
N LYS A 208 -17.34 2.49 0.30
CA LYS A 208 -17.58 3.89 0.73
C LYS A 208 -16.77 4.90 -0.09
N VAL A 209 -15.58 4.52 -0.55
CA VAL A 209 -14.77 5.35 -1.45
C VAL A 209 -15.31 5.29 -2.87
N ALA A 210 -15.59 4.10 -3.38
CA ALA A 210 -16.09 3.87 -4.74
C ALA A 210 -17.45 4.53 -5.02
N GLU A 211 -18.29 4.72 -3.99
CA GLU A 211 -19.54 5.47 -4.07
C GLU A 211 -19.34 6.98 -4.29
N LYS A 212 -18.16 7.51 -3.93
CA LYS A 212 -17.86 8.95 -3.98
C LYS A 212 -16.91 9.33 -5.11
N THR A 213 -15.99 8.43 -5.46
CA THR A 213 -14.94 8.70 -6.44
C THR A 213 -14.42 7.41 -7.08
N GLU A 214 -13.77 7.54 -8.22
CA GLU A 214 -13.10 6.41 -8.88
C GLU A 214 -11.84 6.01 -8.10
N ILE A 215 -11.72 4.71 -7.80
CA ILE A 215 -10.51 4.13 -7.21
C ILE A 215 -9.69 3.55 -8.35
N LYS A 216 -8.42 3.95 -8.49
CA LYS A 216 -7.48 3.34 -9.44
C LYS A 216 -6.42 2.53 -8.75
N THR A 217 -6.37 1.24 -9.02
CA THR A 217 -5.26 0.37 -8.60
C THR A 217 -3.98 0.63 -9.41
N ILE A 218 -2.84 0.21 -8.88
CA ILE A 218 -1.54 0.24 -9.56
C ILE A 218 -1.03 -1.20 -9.63
N ARG A 219 -0.89 -1.74 -10.84
CA ARG A 219 -0.53 -3.14 -11.04
C ARG A 219 0.94 -3.46 -10.76
N THR A 220 1.81 -2.50 -11.04
CA THR A 220 3.25 -2.71 -10.98
C THR A 220 3.75 -2.15 -9.65
N GLU A 221 4.30 -3.01 -8.82
CA GLU A 221 4.98 -2.60 -7.60
C GLU A 221 6.16 -1.67 -7.95
N THR A 222 6.23 -0.53 -7.28
CA THR A 222 7.32 0.42 -7.48
C THR A 222 8.60 -0.12 -6.86
N LYS A 223 9.70 -0.05 -7.63
CA LYS A 223 11.05 -0.23 -7.11
C LYS A 223 11.67 1.15 -6.96
N PRO A 224 11.83 1.70 -5.73
CA PRO A 224 12.25 3.09 -5.56
C PRO A 224 13.64 3.37 -6.15
N ALA A 225 14.54 2.38 -6.11
CA ALA A 225 15.86 2.46 -6.75
C ALA A 225 15.81 2.60 -8.30
N ASN A 226 14.68 2.28 -8.93
CA ASN A 226 14.49 2.35 -10.39
C ASN A 226 13.65 3.56 -10.81
N ILE A 227 13.30 4.47 -9.88
CA ILE A 227 12.61 5.71 -10.24
C ILE A 227 13.55 6.55 -11.09
N SER A 228 13.06 6.96 -12.27
CA SER A 228 13.88 7.68 -13.24
C SER A 228 14.32 9.05 -12.72
N ASP A 229 15.46 9.56 -13.18
CA ASP A 229 15.91 10.91 -12.85
C ASP A 229 14.87 11.98 -13.24
N LEU A 230 14.12 11.74 -14.31
CA LEU A 230 13.02 12.58 -14.76
C LEU A 230 11.90 12.63 -13.72
N ASP A 231 11.43 11.47 -13.26
CA ASP A 231 10.39 11.37 -12.24
C ASP A 231 10.87 11.94 -10.90
N LEU A 232 12.12 11.65 -10.51
CA LEU A 232 12.72 12.17 -9.28
C LEU A 232 12.79 13.70 -9.30
N THR A 233 13.33 14.29 -10.37
CA THR A 233 13.45 15.74 -10.54
C THR A 233 12.08 16.41 -10.56
N TYR A 234 11.10 15.82 -11.25
CA TYR A 234 9.74 16.32 -11.28
C TYR A 234 9.11 16.37 -9.88
N ASN A 235 9.24 15.29 -9.10
CA ASN A 235 8.66 15.22 -7.76
C ASN A 235 9.42 16.07 -6.73
N LEU A 236 10.75 16.14 -6.78
CA LEU A 236 11.54 17.05 -5.95
C LEU A 236 11.10 18.51 -6.17
N ASN A 237 10.95 18.93 -7.43
CA ASN A 237 10.44 20.25 -7.77
C ASN A 237 9.02 20.48 -7.20
N ARG A 238 8.14 19.47 -7.33
CA ARG A 238 6.77 19.49 -6.81
C ARG A 238 6.72 19.66 -5.30
N PHE A 239 7.64 19.04 -4.57
CA PHE A 239 7.78 19.15 -3.12
C PHE A 239 8.63 20.35 -2.64
N GLY A 240 9.03 21.25 -3.56
CA GLY A 240 9.68 22.51 -3.21
C GLY A 240 11.22 22.45 -3.12
N TYR A 241 11.84 21.41 -3.68
CA TYR A 241 13.29 21.32 -3.92
C TYR A 241 13.60 21.53 -5.40
N LYS A 242 13.90 22.78 -5.79
CA LYS A 242 14.19 23.14 -7.18
C LYS A 242 15.68 23.13 -7.47
N GLN A 243 16.10 22.33 -8.45
CA GLN A 243 17.45 22.39 -9.00
C GLN A 243 17.51 23.45 -10.12
N PHE A 244 18.63 24.18 -10.21
CA PHE A 244 18.80 25.20 -11.24
C PHE A 244 18.85 24.57 -12.65
N GLY A 245 18.11 25.13 -13.60
CA GLY A 245 18.17 24.76 -15.02
C GLY A 245 17.29 23.58 -15.46
N THR A 246 16.53 22.95 -14.57
CA THR A 246 15.63 21.84 -14.94
C THR A 246 14.29 22.33 -15.51
N ILE A 247 13.97 21.89 -16.73
CA ILE A 247 12.68 22.14 -17.38
C ILE A 247 11.65 21.11 -16.88
N LEU A 248 10.45 21.56 -16.53
CA LEU A 248 9.38 20.69 -16.04
C LEU A 248 8.67 19.99 -17.19
N GLU A 249 9.09 18.78 -17.50
CA GLU A 249 8.28 17.85 -18.31
C GLU A 249 7.28 17.11 -17.40
N LYS A 250 6.15 16.70 -17.98
CA LYS A 250 5.12 15.94 -17.26
C LYS A 250 5.62 14.53 -16.96
N ALA A 251 5.84 14.22 -15.69
CA ALA A 251 6.30 12.90 -15.23
C ALA A 251 5.25 12.22 -14.31
N GLN A 252 5.57 11.03 -13.79
CA GLN A 252 4.71 10.33 -12.84
C GLN A 252 4.75 11.02 -11.46
N LYS A 253 3.60 11.09 -10.79
CA LYS A 253 3.51 11.62 -9.42
C LYS A 253 3.72 10.48 -8.43
N PHE A 254 4.75 10.57 -7.60
CA PHE A 254 5.01 9.63 -6.52
C PHE A 254 4.78 10.33 -5.17
N CYS A 255 4.20 9.62 -4.20
CA CYS A 255 4.08 10.17 -2.85
C CYS A 255 5.47 10.49 -2.26
N ILE A 256 5.50 11.41 -1.30
CA ILE A 256 6.76 11.92 -0.72
C ILE A 256 7.56 10.82 -0.01
N GLU A 257 6.90 9.81 0.53
CA GLU A 257 7.53 8.67 1.20
C GLU A 257 8.29 7.80 0.19
N TYR A 258 7.75 7.63 -1.02
CA TYR A 258 8.48 6.95 -2.10
C TYR A 258 9.69 7.75 -2.57
N MET A 259 9.58 9.08 -2.67
CA MET A 259 10.71 9.93 -3.04
C MET A 259 11.82 9.90 -1.99
N THR A 260 11.44 9.98 -0.71
CA THR A 260 12.37 9.86 0.41
C THR A 260 13.10 8.52 0.34
N THR A 261 12.36 7.42 0.15
CA THR A 261 12.94 6.08 0.03
C THR A 261 13.86 5.96 -1.19
N ALA A 262 13.48 6.52 -2.34
CA ALA A 262 14.28 6.47 -3.56
C ALA A 262 15.62 7.20 -3.38
N ILE A 263 15.61 8.39 -2.78
CA ILE A 263 16.84 9.17 -2.52
C ILE A 263 17.76 8.42 -1.55
N LEU A 264 17.21 7.82 -0.49
CA LEU A 264 17.99 7.03 0.47
C LEU A 264 18.66 5.79 -0.16
N LEU A 265 18.05 5.21 -1.20
CA LEU A 265 18.59 4.05 -1.91
C LEU A 265 19.63 4.41 -2.98
N GLN A 266 19.53 5.59 -3.59
CA GLN A 266 20.48 6.04 -4.63
C GLN A 266 21.84 6.44 -4.04
N ASP A 267 21.91 6.73 -2.75
CA ASP A 267 23.13 7.10 -2.01
C ASP A 267 23.90 8.29 -2.61
N ASP A 268 23.21 9.16 -3.36
CA ASP A 268 23.76 10.42 -3.82
C ASP A 268 23.73 11.42 -2.65
N ALA A 269 24.91 11.66 -2.07
CA ALA A 269 25.11 12.61 -0.97
C ALA A 269 24.50 13.99 -1.25
N ARG A 270 24.45 14.44 -2.52
CA ARG A 270 23.88 15.75 -2.90
C ARG A 270 22.36 15.75 -2.83
N LEU A 271 21.72 14.60 -3.00
CA LEU A 271 20.27 14.45 -2.98
C LEU A 271 19.75 14.10 -1.58
N ILE A 272 20.55 13.46 -0.74
CA ILE A 272 20.17 13.13 0.66
C ILE A 272 19.73 14.39 1.43
N GLU A 273 20.39 15.52 1.21
CA GLU A 273 20.05 16.81 1.81
C GLU A 273 18.67 17.36 1.38
N ALA A 274 18.12 16.87 0.27
CA ALA A 274 16.78 17.23 -0.17
C ALA A 274 15.69 16.65 0.74
N ILE A 275 15.95 15.53 1.42
CA ILE A 275 14.97 14.85 2.26
C ILE A 275 14.48 15.76 3.40
N PRO A 276 15.34 16.32 4.28
CA PRO A 276 14.88 17.25 5.31
C PRO A 276 14.10 18.44 4.75
N ILE A 277 14.48 18.93 3.57
CA ILE A 277 13.81 20.07 2.91
C ILE A 277 12.39 19.73 2.47
N ILE A 278 12.21 18.59 1.77
CA ILE A 278 10.88 18.20 1.29
C ILE A 278 9.97 17.81 2.45
N LEU A 279 10.49 17.17 3.50
CA LEU A 279 9.71 16.84 4.69
C LEU A 279 9.34 18.07 5.51
N ALA A 280 10.23 19.06 5.64
CA ALA A 280 9.94 20.31 6.35
C ALA A 280 8.87 21.20 5.67
N LYS A 281 8.61 20.98 4.38
CA LYS A 281 7.71 21.81 3.56
C LYS A 281 6.36 21.16 3.28
N ASN A 282 6.23 19.86 3.51
CA ASN A 282 5.05 19.08 3.10
C ASN A 282 4.66 18.14 4.23
N SER A 283 3.35 17.92 4.38
CA SER A 283 2.87 16.85 5.25
C SER A 283 3.18 15.48 4.66
N PHE A 284 3.45 14.50 5.51
CA PHE A 284 3.65 13.12 5.10
C PHE A 284 3.01 12.13 6.09
N LYS A 285 2.87 10.88 5.68
CA LYS A 285 2.22 9.82 6.47
C LYS A 285 3.28 9.00 7.19
N SER A 286 3.40 9.19 8.51
CA SER A 286 4.41 8.55 9.37
C SER A 286 4.46 7.02 9.21
N ASN A 287 3.30 6.36 9.22
CA ASN A 287 3.23 4.90 9.07
C ASN A 287 3.63 4.42 7.68
N LEU A 288 3.37 5.20 6.63
CA LEU A 288 3.79 4.87 5.27
C LEU A 288 5.30 5.00 5.12
N MET A 289 5.89 6.03 5.72
CA MET A 289 7.33 6.24 5.78
C MET A 289 8.04 5.11 6.55
N ALA A 290 7.51 4.73 7.72
CA ALA A 290 8.02 3.62 8.51
C ALA A 290 7.92 2.28 7.76
N PHE A 291 6.79 2.01 7.09
CA PHE A 291 6.61 0.81 6.27
C PHE A 291 7.63 0.74 5.12
N LEU A 292 7.81 1.82 4.35
CA LEU A 292 8.73 1.86 3.22
C LEU A 292 10.19 1.73 3.66
N SER A 293 10.58 2.44 4.71
CA SER A 293 11.95 2.35 5.23
C SER A 293 12.30 0.94 5.73
N GLN A 294 11.39 0.27 6.44
CA GLN A 294 11.56 -1.14 6.82
C GLN A 294 11.56 -2.07 5.59
N LYS A 295 10.73 -1.77 4.59
CA LYS A 295 10.63 -2.55 3.35
C LYS A 295 11.91 -2.52 2.53
N PHE A 296 12.58 -1.38 2.47
CA PHE A 296 13.76 -1.15 1.65
C PHE A 296 15.05 -1.02 2.47
N GLU A 297 15.01 -1.25 3.79
CA GLU A 297 16.17 -1.26 4.68
C GLU A 297 16.91 0.09 4.70
N THR A 298 16.14 1.18 4.75
CA THR A 298 16.64 2.56 4.81
C THR A 298 16.31 3.27 6.13
N ASP A 299 15.80 2.53 7.11
CA ASP A 299 15.33 2.99 8.42
C ASP A 299 16.41 3.71 9.23
N GLY A 300 17.64 3.20 9.25
CA GLY A 300 18.74 3.84 10.00
C GLY A 300 19.15 5.21 9.45
N LYS A 301 19.28 5.32 8.12
CA LYS A 301 19.59 6.61 7.46
C LYS A 301 18.44 7.60 7.62
N LEU A 302 17.20 7.13 7.48
CA LEU A 302 16.02 7.96 7.69
C LEU A 302 15.96 8.49 9.14
N LEU A 303 16.23 7.63 10.13
CA LEU A 303 16.21 8.00 11.54
C LEU A 303 17.20 9.14 11.85
N GLY A 304 18.43 9.07 11.34
CA GLY A 304 19.43 10.14 11.51
C GLY A 304 18.97 11.47 10.92
N LEU A 305 18.42 11.46 9.70
CA LEU A 305 17.88 12.67 9.06
C LEU A 305 16.71 13.27 9.84
N LEU A 306 15.79 12.43 10.33
CA LEU A 306 14.62 12.89 11.07
C LEU A 306 14.99 13.48 12.43
N LYS A 307 15.96 12.91 13.16
CA LYS A 307 16.42 13.47 14.44
C LYS A 307 17.06 14.86 14.29
N ILE A 308 17.84 15.05 13.23
CA ILE A 308 18.38 16.37 12.88
C ILE A 308 17.24 17.33 12.52
N LEU A 309 16.32 16.90 11.65
CA LEU A 309 15.17 17.71 11.27
C LEU A 309 14.31 18.10 12.48
N GLN A 310 14.06 17.18 13.40
CA GLN A 310 13.32 17.43 14.63
C GLN A 310 14.00 18.46 15.54
N THR A 311 15.33 18.52 15.53
CA THR A 311 16.12 19.49 16.30
C THR A 311 16.05 20.88 15.64
N ILE A 312 16.13 20.94 14.31
CA ILE A 312 16.13 22.19 13.54
C ILE A 312 14.72 22.80 13.46
N LYS A 313 13.72 21.98 13.16
CA LYS A 313 12.32 22.34 12.93
C LYS A 313 11.40 21.25 13.47
N PRO A 314 11.07 21.31 14.77
CA PRO A 314 10.19 20.32 15.40
C PRO A 314 8.85 20.22 14.68
N ASP A 315 8.47 19.00 14.31
CA ASP A 315 7.20 18.72 13.68
C ASP A 315 6.59 17.42 14.23
N ARG A 316 5.26 17.35 14.27
CA ARG A 316 4.56 16.20 14.85
C ARG A 316 4.78 14.93 14.03
N GLU A 317 4.71 15.01 12.70
CA GLU A 317 4.83 13.86 11.79
C GLU A 317 6.27 13.32 11.80
N VAL A 318 7.26 14.24 11.89
CA VAL A 318 8.68 13.89 12.11
C VAL A 318 8.86 13.14 13.41
N ASN A 319 8.38 13.69 14.53
CA ASN A 319 8.49 13.05 15.84
C ASN A 319 7.77 11.69 15.90
N GLU A 320 6.55 11.61 15.39
CA GLU A 320 5.79 10.36 15.31
C GLU A 320 6.59 9.31 14.53
N THR A 321 7.20 9.68 13.40
CA THR A 321 8.01 8.75 12.59
C THR A 321 9.27 8.29 13.32
N ILE A 322 9.97 9.17 14.04
CA ILE A 322 11.12 8.79 14.89
C ILE A 322 10.71 7.70 15.89
N VAL A 323 9.62 7.92 16.62
CA VAL A 323 9.12 6.97 17.64
C VAL A 323 8.76 5.62 17.01
N LEU A 324 8.17 5.61 15.81
CA LEU A 324 7.88 4.38 15.06
C LEU A 324 9.18 3.63 14.69
N LEU A 325 10.18 4.31 14.15
CA LEU A 325 11.45 3.71 13.74
C LEU A 325 12.22 3.15 14.94
N GLU A 326 12.26 3.88 16.05
CA GLU A 326 12.86 3.41 17.30
C GLU A 326 12.14 2.17 17.86
N THR A 327 10.80 2.15 17.77
CA THR A 327 10.00 0.97 18.16
C THR A 327 10.28 -0.24 17.26
N LEU A 328 10.63 -0.01 16.00
CA LEU A 328 11.07 -1.03 15.05
C LEU A 328 12.51 -1.50 15.29
N ASN A 329 13.23 -0.91 16.26
CA ASN A 329 14.66 -1.11 16.55
C ASN A 329 15.58 -0.68 15.41
N ALA A 330 15.22 0.40 14.69
CA ALA A 330 16.13 1.00 13.73
C ALA A 330 17.37 1.57 14.45
N GLU A 331 18.55 1.26 13.93
CA GLU A 331 19.81 1.81 14.43
C GLU A 331 20.13 3.10 13.67
N GLU A 332 20.25 4.20 14.39
CA GLU A 332 20.55 5.50 13.80
C GLU A 332 21.89 5.50 13.08
N ILE A 333 21.88 5.98 11.84
CA ILE A 333 23.11 6.29 11.09
C ILE A 333 23.31 7.81 11.14
N PRO A 334 24.41 8.30 11.75
CA PRO A 334 24.68 9.73 11.85
C PRO A 334 24.76 10.41 10.49
N VAL A 335 24.28 11.65 10.42
CA VAL A 335 24.33 12.50 9.22
C VAL A 335 24.92 13.86 9.59
N ASP A 336 25.48 14.56 8.60
CA ASP A 336 26.08 15.89 8.77
C ASP A 336 25.00 16.96 9.03
N GLU A 337 24.83 17.33 10.30
CA GLU A 337 23.89 18.36 10.75
C GLU A 337 24.19 19.74 10.16
N GLU A 338 25.47 20.11 10.03
CA GLU A 338 25.85 21.42 9.53
C GLU A 338 25.46 21.58 8.06
N SER A 339 25.73 20.55 7.23
CA SER A 339 25.35 20.57 5.82
C SER A 339 23.82 20.65 5.65
N ILE A 340 23.07 19.88 6.44
CA ILE A 340 21.60 19.91 6.42
C ILE A 340 21.08 21.31 6.78
N LEU A 341 21.60 21.92 7.85
CA LEU A 341 21.17 23.25 8.30
C LEU A 341 21.45 24.31 7.22
N GLN A 342 22.63 24.29 6.61
CA GLN A 342 23.00 25.21 5.53
C GLN A 342 22.04 25.08 4.33
N LYS A 343 21.69 23.84 3.96
CA LYS A 343 20.77 23.56 2.83
C LYS A 343 19.33 23.95 3.13
N MET A 344 18.85 23.66 4.35
CA MET A 344 17.52 24.09 4.76
C MET A 344 17.38 25.62 4.72
N ARG A 345 18.41 26.38 5.11
CA ARG A 345 18.44 27.85 4.96
C ARG A 345 18.35 28.26 3.49
N LEU A 346 19.17 27.66 2.62
CA LEU A 346 19.20 27.97 1.19
C LEU A 346 17.83 27.78 0.52
N TYR A 347 17.09 26.77 0.95
CA TYR A 347 15.78 26.44 0.39
C TYR A 347 14.59 27.04 1.17
N ASN A 348 14.81 27.93 2.14
CA ASN A 348 13.76 28.50 2.99
C ASN A 348 12.87 27.42 3.64
N ALA A 349 13.51 26.40 4.21
CA ALA A 349 12.84 25.26 4.84
C ALA A 349 12.87 25.28 6.37
N LEU A 350 13.50 26.29 6.98
CA LEU A 350 13.50 26.51 8.43
C LEU A 350 12.12 26.85 8.99
#